data_AF-A0A9D1DWD8-F1
#
_entry.id   AF-A0A9D1DWD8-F1
#
_cell.length_a   1.000
_cell.length_b   1.000
_cell.length_c   1.000
_cell.angle_alpha   90.00
_cell.angle_beta   90.00
_cell.angle_gamma   90.00
#
_symmetry.space_group_name_H-M   'P 1'
#
loop_
_entity.id
_entity.type
_entity.pdbx_description
1 polymer ?
#
loop_
_entity_poly.entity_id
_entity_poly.type
_entity_poly.pdbx_seq_one_letter_code
_entity_poly.pdbx_strand_id
1 'polypeptide(L)'
;MNAALLGALVGLARCVDDAAPTAQTFAVFREGLLTPDGADEQAVQEITRRLNGEKWALHPDCRTCHNPCGRREDYFGGALETKRSPAIKAEIFRKAKALAGGPDAEAHAPLLYRAVFALGEDGDDRWLEEILAGLDGVFCAESV
;
A
#
# COMPACT_ATOMS: atom_id res chain seq x y z
N MET A 1 -7.48 9.03 3.96
CA MET A 1 -7.35 8.41 2.61
C MET A 1 -8.66 7.76 2.20
N ASN A 2 -9.02 7.83 0.91
CA ASN A 2 -10.22 7.19 0.37
C ASN A 2 -10.13 5.65 0.50
N ALA A 3 -11.22 5.00 0.94
CA ALA A 3 -11.23 3.55 1.19
C ALA A 3 -10.97 2.72 -0.07
N ALA A 4 -11.53 3.11 -1.22
CA ALA A 4 -11.31 2.42 -2.48
C ALA A 4 -9.84 2.50 -2.93
N LEU A 5 -9.22 3.67 -2.77
CA LEU A 5 -7.80 3.85 -3.08
C LEU A 5 -6.90 3.03 -2.16
N LEU A 6 -7.18 3.03 -0.86
CA LEU A 6 -6.45 2.19 0.09
C LEU A 6 -6.60 0.71 -0.25
N GLY A 7 -7.78 0.28 -0.71
CA GLY A 7 -7.99 -1.09 -1.18
C GLY A 7 -7.17 -1.47 -2.39
N ALA A 8 -7.10 -0.60 -3.40
CA ALA A 8 -6.25 -0.82 -4.57
C ALA A 8 -4.76 -0.87 -4.21
N LEU A 9 -4.31 -0.01 -3.29
CA LEU A 9 -2.94 0.00 -2.78
C LEU A 9 -2.59 -1.29 -2.02
N VAL A 10 -3.46 -1.73 -1.11
CA VAL A 10 -3.33 -3.00 -0.38
C VAL A 10 -3.32 -4.18 -1.35
N GLY A 11 -4.22 -4.17 -2.34
CA GLY A 11 -4.31 -5.20 -3.36
C GLY A 11 -3.04 -5.30 -4.21
N LEU A 12 -2.43 -4.16 -4.58
CA LEU A 12 -1.16 -4.14 -5.30
C LEU A 12 0.00 -4.62 -4.42
N ALA A 13 0.07 -4.15 -3.17
CA ALA A 13 1.09 -4.59 -2.23
C ALA A 13 1.04 -6.10 -1.98
N ARG A 14 -0.13 -6.72 -1.99
CA ARG A 14 -0.29 -8.18 -1.89
C ARG A 14 0.26 -8.93 -3.11
N CYS A 15 0.20 -8.34 -4.30
CA CYS A 15 0.67 -8.97 -5.53
C CYS A 15 2.20 -9.02 -5.64
N VAL A 16 2.93 -8.16 -4.91
CA VAL A 16 4.39 -8.12 -4.99
C VAL A 16 5.09 -9.16 -4.11
N ASP A 17 4.35 -9.88 -3.26
CA ASP A 17 4.90 -10.97 -2.43
C ASP A 17 5.39 -12.15 -3.28
N ASP A 18 4.74 -12.42 -4.43
CA ASP A 18 5.04 -13.57 -5.29
C ASP A 18 5.32 -13.19 -6.76
N ALA A 19 5.39 -11.91 -7.08
CA ALA A 19 5.77 -11.40 -8.39
C ALA A 19 6.74 -10.21 -8.27
N ALA A 20 7.68 -10.10 -9.22
CA ALA A 20 8.65 -9.00 -9.23
C ALA A 20 8.01 -7.70 -9.76
N PRO A 21 7.84 -6.64 -8.94
CA PRO A 21 7.36 -5.36 -9.42
C PRO A 21 8.36 -4.71 -10.38
N THR A 22 7.85 -3.91 -11.32
CA THR A 22 8.67 -3.07 -12.21
C THR A 22 8.85 -1.67 -11.61
N ALA A 23 9.73 -0.86 -12.20
CA ALA A 23 9.83 0.57 -11.85
C ALA A 23 8.48 1.30 -12.06
N GLN A 24 7.72 0.92 -13.09
CA GLN A 24 6.38 1.45 -13.32
C GLN A 24 5.41 1.07 -12.19
N THR A 25 5.49 -0.18 -11.72
CA THR A 25 4.68 -0.67 -10.60
C THR A 25 4.92 0.15 -9.33
N PHE A 26 6.18 0.46 -9.04
CA PHE A 26 6.53 1.32 -7.91
C PHE A 26 6.07 2.76 -8.12
N ALA A 27 6.25 3.33 -9.32
CA ALA A 27 5.82 4.69 -9.62
C ALA A 27 4.31 4.89 -9.41
N VAL A 28 3.47 3.96 -9.91
CA VAL A 28 2.01 4.01 -9.73
C VAL A 28 1.64 3.79 -8.26
N PHE A 29 2.29 2.85 -7.57
CA PHE A 29 2.08 2.63 -6.14
C PHE A 29 2.38 3.89 -5.30
N ARG A 30 3.53 4.53 -5.57
CA ARG A 30 3.97 5.76 -4.90
C ARG A 30 3.00 6.91 -5.14
N GLU A 31 2.57 7.10 -6.39
CA GLU A 31 1.58 8.13 -6.74
C GLU A 31 0.24 7.89 -6.02
N GLY A 32 -0.24 6.64 -5.98
CA GLY A 32 -1.42 6.28 -5.20
C GLY A 32 -1.28 6.60 -3.71
N LEU A 33 -0.17 6.22 -3.10
CA LEU A 33 0.09 6.45 -1.67
C LEU A 33 0.20 7.95 -1.33
N LEU A 34 0.73 8.76 -2.24
CA LEU A 34 0.87 10.21 -2.08
C LEU A 34 -0.38 10.99 -2.47
N THR A 35 -1.44 10.33 -2.96
CA THR A 35 -2.69 11.01 -3.30
C THR A 35 -3.22 11.78 -2.07
N PRO A 36 -3.56 13.08 -2.20
CA PRO A 36 -4.05 13.89 -1.09
C PRO A 36 -5.38 13.38 -0.52
N ASP A 37 -5.58 13.61 0.78
CA ASP A 37 -6.89 13.43 1.39
C ASP A 37 -7.84 14.52 0.85
N GLY A 38 -8.95 14.09 0.24
CA GLY A 38 -9.89 15.00 -0.43
C GLY A 38 -9.61 15.24 -1.92
N ALA A 39 -8.73 14.45 -2.55
CA ALA A 39 -8.66 14.39 -4.01
C ALA A 39 -10.05 14.10 -4.61
N ASP A 40 -10.34 14.73 -5.75
CA ASP A 40 -11.63 14.55 -6.40
C ASP A 40 -11.83 13.11 -6.87
N GLU A 41 -13.09 12.74 -7.08
CA GLU A 41 -13.45 11.37 -7.39
C GLU A 41 -12.83 10.87 -8.71
N GLN A 42 -12.66 11.74 -9.70
CA GLN A 42 -12.08 11.35 -10.99
C GLN A 42 -10.59 11.04 -10.83
N ALA A 43 -9.85 11.85 -10.08
CA ALA A 43 -8.45 11.59 -9.75
C ALA A 43 -8.29 10.27 -8.99
N VAL A 44 -9.15 10.02 -7.99
CA VAL A 44 -9.16 8.76 -7.22
C VAL A 44 -9.47 7.56 -8.12
N GLN A 45 -10.45 7.67 -9.01
CA GLN A 45 -10.81 6.60 -9.95
C GLN A 45 -9.68 6.31 -10.94
N GLU A 46 -9.00 7.35 -11.45
CA GLU A 46 -7.89 7.21 -12.39
C GLU A 46 -6.71 6.46 -11.76
N ILE A 47 -6.25 6.89 -10.58
CA ILE A 47 -5.12 6.23 -9.92
C ILE A 47 -5.48 4.81 -9.48
N THR A 48 -6.72 4.58 -9.03
CA THR A 48 -7.24 3.24 -8.71
C THR A 48 -7.23 2.31 -9.94
N ARG A 49 -7.59 2.82 -11.12
CA ARG A 49 -7.54 2.04 -12.37
C ARG A 49 -6.11 1.65 -12.72
N ARG A 50 -5.16 2.57 -12.56
CA ARG A 50 -3.74 2.32 -12.83
C ARG A 50 -3.14 1.30 -11.86
N LEU A 51 -3.44 1.39 -10.56
CA LEU A 51 -3.05 0.39 -9.56
C LEU A 51 -3.57 -1.00 -9.92
N ASN A 52 -4.83 -1.10 -10.35
CA ASN A 52 -5.42 -2.35 -10.82
C ASN A 52 -4.78 -2.86 -12.12
N GLY A 53 -4.40 -1.96 -13.02
CA GLY A 53 -3.61 -2.30 -14.21
C GLY A 53 -2.29 -2.99 -13.86
N GLU A 54 -1.53 -2.44 -12.90
CA GLU A 54 -0.29 -3.04 -12.42
C GLU A 54 -0.52 -4.41 -11.75
N LYS A 55 -1.59 -4.55 -10.96
CA LYS A 55 -1.97 -5.87 -10.38
C LYS A 55 -2.18 -6.92 -11.47
N TRP A 56 -2.88 -6.57 -12.54
CA TRP A 56 -3.14 -7.48 -13.66
C TRP A 56 -1.91 -7.73 -14.53
N ALA A 57 -0.96 -6.79 -14.57
CA ALA A 57 0.32 -7.02 -15.23
C ALA A 57 1.16 -8.06 -14.45
N LEU A 58 1.18 -7.98 -13.12
CA LEU A 58 1.86 -8.95 -12.25
C LEU A 58 1.17 -10.32 -12.26
N HIS A 59 -0.16 -10.34 -12.26
CA HIS A 59 -0.97 -11.56 -12.23
C HIS A 59 -2.08 -11.54 -13.29
N PRO A 60 -1.75 -11.81 -14.57
CA PRO A 60 -2.72 -11.75 -15.68
C PRO A 60 -3.94 -12.67 -15.47
N ASP A 61 -3.70 -13.88 -14.95
CA ASP A 61 -4.74 -14.87 -14.69
C ASP A 61 -5.72 -14.41 -13.58
N CYS A 62 -5.28 -13.50 -12.70
CA CYS A 62 -6.13 -12.96 -11.65
C CYS A 62 -7.16 -11.92 -12.15
N ARG A 63 -7.05 -11.45 -13.41
CA ARG A 63 -8.00 -10.47 -13.97
C ARG A 63 -9.43 -11.02 -14.05
N THR A 64 -9.59 -12.30 -14.32
CA THR A 64 -10.89 -12.99 -14.44
C THR A 64 -11.08 -14.08 -13.39
N CYS A 65 -10.15 -14.21 -12.44
CA CYS A 65 -10.20 -15.24 -11.41
C CYS A 65 -11.31 -14.95 -10.40
N HIS A 66 -12.13 -15.95 -10.08
CA HIS A 66 -13.22 -15.82 -9.11
C HIS A 66 -12.79 -16.23 -7.69
N ASN A 67 -11.51 -16.54 -7.47
CA ASN A 67 -11.02 -16.88 -6.14
C ASN A 67 -11.06 -15.64 -5.23
N PRO A 68 -11.54 -15.77 -3.98
CA PRO A 68 -11.56 -14.67 -3.01
C PRO A 68 -10.17 -14.44 -2.40
N CYS A 69 -9.16 -14.14 -3.24
CA CYS A 69 -7.76 -14.03 -2.83
C CYS A 69 -7.23 -12.59 -2.77
N GLY A 70 -8.08 -11.58 -3.03
CA GLY A 70 -7.70 -10.15 -3.01
C GLY A 70 -6.89 -9.66 -4.20
N ARG A 71 -6.51 -10.54 -5.13
CA ARG A 71 -5.77 -10.15 -6.35
C ARG A 71 -6.66 -9.54 -7.42
N ARG A 72 -7.93 -9.97 -7.51
CA ARG A 72 -8.92 -9.41 -8.44
C ARG A 72 -9.69 -8.25 -7.85
N GLU A 73 -10.39 -8.48 -6.74
CA GLU A 73 -11.25 -7.48 -6.10
C GLU A 73 -10.48 -6.81 -4.96
N ASP A 74 -10.56 -5.47 -4.91
CA ASP A 74 -10.03 -4.66 -3.83
C ASP A 74 -10.93 -4.82 -2.60
N TYR A 75 -10.81 -5.95 -1.88
CA TYR A 75 -11.68 -6.30 -0.73
C TYR A 75 -11.53 -5.39 0.50
N PHE A 76 -10.82 -4.27 0.40
CA PHE A 76 -10.70 -3.32 1.50
C PHE A 76 -11.88 -2.35 1.51
N GLY A 77 -12.97 -2.75 2.17
CA GLY A 77 -14.21 -1.96 2.24
C GLY A 77 -14.33 -1.02 3.46
N GLY A 78 -13.27 -0.80 4.25
CA GLY A 78 -13.38 -0.12 5.55
C GLY A 78 -12.43 1.08 5.72
N ALA A 79 -12.70 1.94 6.70
CA ALA A 79 -11.73 2.95 7.13
C ALA A 79 -10.64 2.29 8.00
N LEU A 80 -9.43 2.85 8.04
CA LEU A 80 -8.36 2.37 8.94
C LEU A 80 -8.80 2.35 10.41
N GLU A 81 -9.63 3.32 10.81
CA GLU A 81 -10.20 3.46 12.15
C GLU A 81 -11.06 2.26 12.59
N THR A 82 -11.63 1.50 11.64
CA THR A 82 -12.47 0.34 11.95
C THR A 82 -11.68 -0.97 11.98
N LYS A 83 -10.37 -0.91 11.75
CA LYS A 83 -9.48 -2.08 11.74
C LYS A 83 -8.93 -2.38 13.13
N ARG A 84 -8.37 -3.57 13.29
CA ARG A 84 -7.58 -3.92 14.47
C ARG A 84 -6.42 -2.93 14.61
N SER A 85 -6.13 -2.50 15.83
CA SER A 85 -4.96 -1.66 16.17
C SER A 85 -4.88 -0.37 15.34
N PRO A 86 -5.97 0.43 15.30
CA PRO A 86 -6.11 1.57 14.40
C PRO A 86 -5.02 2.64 14.62
N ALA A 87 -4.58 2.83 15.87
CA ALA A 87 -3.51 3.76 16.21
C ALA A 87 -2.16 3.37 15.57
N ILE A 88 -1.78 2.09 15.64
CA ILE A 88 -0.52 1.61 15.05
C ILE A 88 -0.59 1.69 13.52
N LYS A 89 -1.73 1.30 12.92
CA LYS A 89 -1.94 1.40 11.47
C LYS A 89 -1.92 2.84 10.97
N ALA A 90 -2.49 3.79 11.72
CA ALA A 90 -2.43 5.21 11.39
C ALA A 90 -0.98 5.72 11.39
N GLU A 91 -0.17 5.28 12.36
CA GLU A 91 1.24 5.65 12.43
C GLU A 91 2.07 5.04 11.29
N ILE A 92 1.87 3.75 10.99
CA ILE A 92 2.46 3.08 9.81
C ILE A 92 2.11 3.86 8.54
N PHE A 93 0.84 4.22 8.36
CA PHE A 93 0.39 4.95 7.18
C PHE A 93 1.08 6.31 7.07
N ARG A 94 1.16 7.07 8.16
CA ARG A 94 1.82 8.37 8.21
C ARG A 94 3.30 8.28 7.83
N LYS A 95 4.03 7.32 8.40
CA LYS A 95 5.46 7.11 8.10
C LYS A 95 5.69 6.59 6.69
N ALA A 96 4.85 5.68 6.20
CA ALA A 96 4.91 5.20 4.82
C ALA A 96 4.71 6.35 3.82
N LYS A 97 3.76 7.27 4.07
CA LYS A 97 3.60 8.48 3.24
C LYS A 97 4.82 9.39 3.27
N ALA A 98 5.41 9.59 4.45
CA ALA A 98 6.63 10.41 4.58
C ALA A 98 7.80 9.80 3.78
N LEU A 99 8.02 8.49 3.93
CA LEU A 99 9.07 7.77 3.21
C LEU A 99 8.83 7.77 1.69
N ALA A 100 7.57 7.56 1.25
CA ALA A 100 7.20 7.65 -0.16
C ALA A 100 7.40 9.06 -0.75
N GLY A 101 7.32 10.10 0.08
CA GLY A 101 7.61 11.48 -0.32
C GLY A 101 9.11 11.79 -0.45
N GLY A 102 9.97 10.95 0.12
CA GLY A 102 11.42 11.13 0.16
C GLY A 102 12.13 10.84 -1.17
N PRO A 103 13.40 11.28 -1.30
CA PRO A 103 14.22 11.02 -2.49
C PRO A 103 14.55 9.53 -2.67
N ASP A 104 14.72 8.78 -1.57
CA ASP A 104 15.14 7.37 -1.58
C ASP A 104 13.97 6.37 -1.51
N ALA A 105 12.74 6.84 -1.79
CA ALA A 105 11.53 6.03 -1.70
C ALA A 105 11.64 4.68 -2.45
N GLU A 106 12.25 4.68 -3.64
CA GLU A 106 12.41 3.47 -4.46
C GLU A 106 13.38 2.45 -3.86
N ALA A 107 14.44 2.92 -3.19
CA ALA A 107 15.37 2.05 -2.47
C ALA A 107 14.68 1.30 -1.30
N HIS A 108 13.59 1.88 -0.77
CA HIS A 108 12.79 1.30 0.29
C HIS A 108 11.45 0.70 -0.19
N ALA A 109 11.30 0.44 -1.49
CA ALA A 109 10.07 -0.11 -2.06
C ALA A 109 9.56 -1.38 -1.33
N PRO A 110 10.39 -2.39 -0.98
CA PRO A 110 9.92 -3.57 -0.26
C PRO A 110 9.28 -3.24 1.10
N LEU A 111 9.85 -2.28 1.83
CA LEU A 111 9.31 -1.85 3.12
C LEU A 111 7.99 -1.09 2.94
N LEU A 112 7.89 -0.25 1.91
CA LEU A 112 6.66 0.48 1.58
C LEU A 112 5.52 -0.47 1.20
N TYR A 113 5.78 -1.49 0.38
CA TYR A 113 4.78 -2.51 0.07
C TYR A 113 4.33 -3.25 1.33
N ARG A 114 5.28 -3.73 2.16
CA ARG A 114 4.96 -4.41 3.41
C ARG A 114 4.13 -3.54 4.37
N ALA A 115 4.48 -2.25 4.49
CA ALA A 115 3.77 -1.31 5.33
C ALA A 115 2.32 -1.12 4.86
N VAL A 116 2.10 -0.91 3.56
CA VAL A 116 0.76 -0.74 3.00
C VAL A 116 -0.05 -2.03 3.05
N PHE A 117 0.55 -3.18 2.80
CA PHE A 117 -0.11 -4.48 2.96
C PHE A 117 -0.66 -4.65 4.38
N ALA A 118 0.14 -4.34 5.40
CA ALA A 118 -0.26 -4.45 6.80
C ALA A 118 -1.43 -3.55 7.21
N LEU A 119 -1.70 -2.47 6.48
CA LEU A 119 -2.91 -1.66 6.69
C LEU A 119 -4.19 -2.46 6.40
N GLY A 120 -4.12 -3.37 5.43
CA GLY A 120 -5.20 -4.25 4.97
C GLY A 120 -5.56 -5.39 5.92
N GLU A 121 -4.53 -5.97 6.54
CA GLU A 121 -4.57 -7.28 7.21
C GLU A 121 -4.91 -7.20 8.70
N ASP A 122 -5.44 -8.28 9.27
CA ASP A 122 -5.83 -8.38 10.69
C ASP A 122 -4.71 -8.94 11.60
N GLY A 123 -3.45 -8.64 11.25
CA GLY A 123 -2.27 -9.04 12.02
C GLY A 123 -2.28 -8.53 13.47
N ASP A 124 -1.43 -9.10 14.32
CA ASP A 124 -1.29 -8.68 15.72
C ASP A 124 -0.40 -7.43 15.89
N ASP A 125 -0.45 -6.84 17.10
CA ASP A 125 0.29 -5.62 17.42
C ASP A 125 1.79 -5.81 17.24
N ARG A 126 2.32 -6.97 17.62
CA ARG A 126 3.75 -7.29 17.50
C ARG A 126 4.21 -7.20 16.03
N TRP A 127 3.46 -7.80 15.12
CA TRP A 127 3.81 -7.73 13.70
C TRP A 127 3.72 -6.30 13.14
N LEU A 128 2.74 -5.51 13.59
CA LEU A 128 2.62 -4.10 13.21
C LEU A 128 3.77 -3.25 13.79
N GLU A 129 4.17 -3.51 15.04
CA GLU A 129 5.30 -2.85 15.71
C GLU A 129 6.63 -3.18 15.02
N GLU A 130 6.83 -4.40 14.53
CA GLU A 130 8.00 -4.78 13.73
C GLU A 130 8.10 -3.97 12.43
N ILE A 131 6.96 -3.73 11.75
CA ILE A 131 6.89 -2.88 10.56
C ILE A 131 7.20 -1.43 10.92
N LEU A 132 6.64 -0.95 12.03
CA LEU A 132 6.84 0.40 12.50
C LEU A 132 8.32 0.67 12.83
N ALA A 133 8.97 -0.27 13.53
CA ALA A 133 10.40 -0.21 13.82
C ALA A 133 11.26 -0.20 12.54
N GLY A 134 10.85 -0.95 11.51
CA GLY A 134 11.49 -0.90 10.20
C GLY A 134 11.40 0.49 9.55
N LEU A 135 10.23 1.13 9.62
CA LEU A 135 10.04 2.50 9.13
C LEU A 135 10.86 3.52 9.93
N ASP A 136 10.94 3.37 11.25
CA ASP A 136 11.76 4.22 12.12
C ASP A 136 13.25 4.11 11.79
N GLY A 137 13.72 2.90 11.51
CA GLY A 137 15.12 2.65 11.14
C GLY A 137 15.57 3.44 9.90
N VAL A 138 14.67 3.72 8.96
CA VAL A 138 14.99 4.53 7.76
C VAL A 138 15.25 5.98 8.15
N PHE A 139 14.33 6.61 8.88
CA PHE A 139 14.46 8.01 9.27
C PHE A 139 15.61 8.26 10.26
N CYS A 140 15.95 7.27 11.08
CA CYS A 140 17.12 7.34 11.97
C CYS A 140 18.45 7.23 11.22
N ALA A 141 18.52 6.49 10.10
CA ALA A 141 19.73 6.36 9.30
C ALA A 141 20.03 7.62 8.47
N GLU A 142 19.01 8.39 8.10
CA GLU A 142 19.13 9.64 7.31
C GLU A 142 19.52 10.87 8.15
N SER A 143 19.61 10.73 9.48
CA SER A 143 19.91 11.83 10.42
C SER A 143 21.38 11.89 10.86
N VAL A 144 22.30 11.18 10.17
CA VAL A 144 23.73 11.07 10.52
C VAL A 144 24.62 11.58 9.38
#